data_AF-C4L1W5-F1
#
_entry.id   AF-C4L1W5-F1
#
_cell.length_a   1.000
_cell.length_b   1.000
_cell.length_c   1.000
_cell.angle_alpha   90.00
_cell.angle_beta   90.00
_cell.angle_gamma   90.00
#
_symmetry.space_group_name_H-M   'P 1'
#
loop_
_entity.id
_entity.type
_entity.pdbx_description
1 polymer ?
#
loop_
_entity_poly.entity_id
_entity_poly.type
_entity_poly.pdbx_seq_one_letter_code
_entity_poly.pdbx_strand_id
1 'polypeptide(L)'
;MSQLKSSLIFDLYSGNQALTSVQQKMLERIELLVHNKRFKELGHFMRDTPDIEQLLIDYVLLDPTDSYRWDLLIGYERLDRIEDYDRVNAFCRTAFSYHPDKPFYFALALYDIGWNDFEMDEEVIEVANRLIEAATPEISALTCLSMSKVLRHKEREYLQMAIERCPWAVQPTFSLGEHYSRFNQRLAKIYMEKGVAQLALTFDDSGEKSKPVIGFNPHTWQRDVCNELLGMDMSWTEYKKYKRMIK
;
A
#
# COMPACT_ATOMS: atom_id res chain seq x y z
N MET A 1 24.09 -13.01 -7.53
CA MET A 1 23.84 -11.57 -7.31
C MET A 1 22.93 -11.08 -8.42
N SER A 2 21.65 -11.39 -8.34
CA SER A 2 20.63 -10.73 -9.15
C SER A 2 20.08 -9.60 -8.29
N GLN A 3 20.46 -8.39 -8.68
CA GLN A 3 19.90 -7.17 -8.12
C GLN A 3 18.55 -6.99 -8.81
N LEU A 4 17.49 -6.83 -8.02
CA LEU A 4 16.29 -6.08 -8.37
C LEU A 4 16.70 -4.68 -8.88
N LYS A 5 17.26 -4.58 -10.09
CA LYS A 5 17.82 -3.36 -10.70
C LYS A 5 16.70 -2.39 -11.10
N SER A 6 16.10 -1.72 -10.12
CA SER A 6 15.76 -0.30 -10.28
C SER A 6 16.91 0.48 -9.67
N SER A 7 17.11 1.71 -10.12
CA SER A 7 17.95 2.67 -9.41
C SER A 7 17.57 2.64 -7.93
N LEU A 8 18.51 2.21 -7.08
CA LEU A 8 18.31 2.25 -5.64
C LEU A 8 18.19 3.73 -5.25
N ILE A 9 17.53 4.04 -4.13
CA ILE A 9 17.47 5.44 -3.67
C ILE A 9 18.88 6.07 -3.60
N PHE A 10 19.90 5.27 -3.31
CA PHE A 10 21.31 5.66 -3.24
C PHE A 10 21.92 6.04 -4.61
N ASP A 11 21.34 5.57 -5.71
CA ASP A 11 21.74 5.95 -7.07
C ASP A 11 21.07 7.27 -7.50
N LEU A 12 19.96 7.63 -6.84
CA LEU A 12 19.13 8.79 -7.17
C LEU A 12 19.36 9.99 -6.24
N TYR A 13 19.77 9.75 -5.00
CA TYR A 13 19.88 10.75 -3.95
C TYR A 13 21.24 10.67 -3.25
N SER A 14 21.90 11.83 -3.12
CA SER A 14 23.08 11.99 -2.27
C SER A 14 22.62 12.38 -0.87
N GLY A 15 22.74 11.46 0.08
CA GLY A 15 22.41 11.74 1.48
C GLY A 15 23.46 12.55 2.19
N ASN A 16 23.03 13.33 3.19
CA ASN A 16 23.96 13.99 4.10
C ASN A 16 24.53 12.99 5.12
N GLN A 17 25.81 13.15 5.47
CA GLN A 17 26.47 12.35 6.54
C GLN A 17 25.94 12.68 7.95
N ALA A 18 25.21 13.78 8.09
CA ALA A 18 24.55 14.20 9.32
C ALA A 18 23.35 15.10 8.99
N LEU A 19 22.32 15.10 9.84
CA LEU A 19 21.22 16.05 9.74
C LEU A 19 21.69 17.46 10.11
N THR A 20 21.20 18.46 9.38
CA THR A 20 21.35 19.87 9.77
C THR A 20 20.62 20.15 11.08
N SER A 21 20.96 21.25 11.77
CA SER A 21 20.26 21.66 13.00
C SER A 21 18.77 21.95 12.78
N VAL A 22 18.38 22.34 11.56
CA VAL A 22 16.98 22.54 11.16
C VAL A 22 16.28 21.18 11.02
N GLN A 23 16.89 20.26 10.28
CA GLN A 23 16.41 18.88 10.11
C GLN A 23 16.26 18.15 11.45
N GLN A 24 17.22 18.33 12.37
CA GLN A 24 17.15 17.75 13.71
C GLN A 24 15.91 18.23 14.47
N LYS A 25 15.61 19.53 14.44
CA LYS A 25 14.41 20.09 15.08
C LYS A 25 13.11 19.60 14.45
N MET A 26 13.10 19.41 13.13
CA MET A 26 11.95 18.85 12.41
C MET A 26 11.72 17.39 12.83
N LEU A 27 12.78 16.58 12.92
CA LEU A 27 12.68 15.19 13.38
C LEU A 27 12.21 15.11 14.83
N GLU A 28 12.77 15.91 15.74
CA GLU A 28 12.30 16.02 17.13
C GLU A 28 10.81 16.37 17.21
N ARG A 29 10.33 17.23 16.31
CA ARG A 29 8.90 17.56 16.22
C ARG A 29 8.06 16.37 15.75
N ILE A 30 8.51 15.62 14.76
CA ILE A 30 7.86 14.38 14.30
C ILE A 30 7.75 13.38 15.47
N GLU A 31 8.87 13.09 16.13
CA GLU A 31 8.94 12.16 17.25
C GLU A 31 8.03 12.57 18.40
N LEU A 32 8.00 13.86 18.74
CA LEU A 32 7.10 14.40 19.77
C LEU A 32 5.62 14.23 19.39
N LEU A 33 5.25 14.43 18.12
CA LEU A 33 3.88 14.25 17.66
C LEU A 33 3.47 12.77 17.65
N VAL A 34 4.39 11.86 17.27
CA VAL A 34 4.18 10.41 17.31
C VAL A 34 4.02 9.93 18.75
N HIS A 35 4.94 10.29 19.64
CA HIS A 35 4.89 9.92 21.06
C HIS A 35 3.58 10.35 21.72
N ASN A 36 3.13 11.57 21.42
CA ASN A 36 1.88 12.11 21.97
C ASN A 36 0.62 11.67 21.20
N LYS A 37 0.75 10.76 20.23
CA LYS A 37 -0.36 10.22 19.40
C LYS A 37 -1.15 11.32 18.67
N ARG A 38 -0.49 12.42 18.30
CA ARG A 38 -1.08 13.58 17.60
C ARG A 38 -1.02 13.39 16.08
N PHE A 39 -1.55 12.26 15.59
CA PHE A 39 -1.41 11.81 14.19
C PHE A 39 -2.02 12.73 13.14
N LYS A 40 -3.14 13.39 13.48
CA LYS A 40 -3.74 14.41 12.62
C LYS A 40 -2.78 15.59 12.42
N GLU A 41 -2.14 16.04 13.49
CA GLU A 41 -1.19 17.15 13.44
C GLU A 41 0.12 16.74 12.78
N LEU A 42 0.58 15.51 13.01
CA LEU A 42 1.72 14.93 12.29
C LEU A 42 1.49 14.98 10.77
N GLY A 43 0.34 14.52 10.30
CA GLY A 43 0.03 14.54 8.87
C GLY A 43 -0.09 15.95 8.27
N HIS A 44 -0.49 16.97 9.04
CA HIS A 44 -0.42 18.36 8.56
C HIS A 44 1.01 18.88 8.56
N PHE A 45 1.75 18.66 9.67
CA PHE A 45 3.14 19.08 9.78
C PHE A 45 3.99 18.51 8.64
N MET A 46 3.87 17.21 8.35
CA MET A 46 4.64 16.58 7.28
C MET A 46 4.25 17.14 5.90
N ARG A 47 2.98 17.41 5.61
CA ARG A 47 2.58 17.96 4.31
C ARG A 47 2.94 19.44 4.12
N ASP A 48 2.88 20.22 5.19
CA ASP A 48 2.99 21.68 5.10
C ASP A 48 4.42 22.19 5.38
N THR A 49 5.34 21.30 5.77
CA THR A 49 6.73 21.68 6.10
C THR A 49 7.64 21.53 4.87
N PRO A 50 8.25 22.62 4.37
CA PRO A 50 9.24 22.53 3.31
C PRO A 50 10.42 21.63 3.71
N ASP A 51 11.01 20.96 2.72
CA ASP A 51 12.17 20.08 2.87
C ASP A 51 11.94 18.83 3.76
N ILE A 52 10.68 18.50 4.10
CA ILE A 52 10.37 17.29 4.88
C ILE A 52 10.78 16.02 4.13
N GLU A 53 10.64 16.00 2.82
CA GLU A 53 10.99 14.85 1.99
C GLU A 53 12.50 14.62 2.05
N GLN A 54 13.29 15.68 1.80
CA GLN A 54 14.74 15.61 1.87
C GLN A 54 15.23 15.24 3.27
N LEU A 55 14.57 15.73 4.33
CA LEU A 55 14.81 15.28 5.71
C LEU A 55 14.62 13.76 5.85
N LEU A 56 13.49 13.22 5.37
CA LEU A 56 13.18 11.80 5.52
C LEU A 56 14.11 10.91 4.69
N ILE A 57 14.49 11.36 3.50
CA ILE A 57 15.52 10.72 2.66
C ILE A 57 16.86 10.71 3.41
N ASP A 58 17.35 11.87 3.88
CA ASP A 58 18.59 11.94 4.64
C ASP A 58 18.54 11.05 5.90
N TYR A 59 17.40 11.03 6.59
CA TYR A 59 17.21 10.23 7.79
C TYR A 59 17.31 8.72 7.50
N VAL A 60 16.72 8.25 6.41
CA VAL A 60 16.90 6.86 5.94
C VAL A 60 18.35 6.60 5.57
N LEU A 61 19.01 7.51 4.85
CA LEU A 61 20.38 7.32 4.38
C LEU A 61 21.41 7.24 5.52
N LEU A 62 21.11 7.85 6.68
CA LEU A 62 21.92 7.72 7.89
C LEU A 62 21.90 6.31 8.51
N ASP A 63 20.76 5.61 8.43
CA ASP A 63 20.63 4.23 8.88
C ASP A 63 19.50 3.51 8.12
N PRO A 64 19.82 2.89 6.97
CA PRO A 64 18.82 2.21 6.16
C PRO A 64 18.38 0.86 6.77
N THR A 65 18.99 0.43 7.88
CA THR A 65 18.59 -0.77 8.63
C THR A 65 17.55 -0.50 9.70
N ASP A 66 17.13 0.76 9.85
CA ASP A 66 16.00 1.13 10.70
C ASP A 66 14.73 1.27 9.88
N SER A 67 13.89 0.23 9.98
CA SER A 67 12.62 0.15 9.26
C SER A 67 11.62 1.26 9.62
N TYR A 68 11.73 1.89 10.79
CA TYR A 68 10.85 2.99 11.17
C TYR A 68 11.09 4.23 10.28
N ARG A 69 12.33 4.43 9.82
CA ARG A 69 12.68 5.56 8.94
C ARG A 69 12.05 5.38 7.56
N TRP A 70 12.10 4.15 7.04
CA TRP A 70 11.39 3.77 5.81
C TRP A 70 9.89 3.93 5.96
N ASP A 71 9.33 3.55 7.11
CA ASP A 71 7.90 3.73 7.41
C ASP A 71 7.50 5.21 7.38
N LEU A 72 8.33 6.12 7.91
CA LEU A 72 8.09 7.56 7.83
C LEU A 72 8.20 8.10 6.40
N LEU A 73 9.24 7.71 5.65
CA LEU A 73 9.46 8.17 4.27
C LEU A 73 8.34 7.69 3.33
N ILE A 74 8.12 6.37 3.26
CA ILE A 74 7.11 5.81 2.37
C ILE A 74 5.71 6.23 2.82
N GLY A 75 5.47 6.29 4.13
CA GLY A 75 4.21 6.79 4.68
C GLY A 75 3.94 8.24 4.30
N TYR A 76 4.96 9.11 4.32
CA TYR A 76 4.87 10.50 3.87
C TYR A 76 4.46 10.60 2.40
N GLU A 77 5.10 9.86 1.52
CA GLU A 77 4.78 9.82 0.08
C GLU A 77 3.33 9.37 -0.21
N ARG A 78 2.67 8.71 0.75
CA ARG A 78 1.26 8.34 0.64
C ARG A 78 0.31 9.40 1.19
N LEU A 79 0.79 10.32 2.03
CA LEU A 79 0.01 11.45 2.54
C LEU A 79 -0.05 12.60 1.54
N ASP A 80 1.10 12.88 0.93
CA ASP A 80 1.22 13.82 -0.16
C ASP A 80 0.79 13.07 -1.42
N ARG A 81 -0.29 13.47 -2.08
CA ARG A 81 -0.75 12.80 -3.31
C ARG A 81 0.15 13.18 -4.49
N ILE A 82 1.46 13.07 -4.34
CA ILE A 82 2.38 13.20 -5.45
C ILE A 82 2.25 11.91 -6.24
N GLU A 83 1.73 12.03 -7.47
CA GLU A 83 1.49 10.92 -8.41
C GLU A 83 2.79 10.27 -8.94
N ASP A 84 3.94 10.46 -8.27
CA ASP A 84 5.23 9.89 -8.65
C ASP A 84 5.35 8.46 -8.11
N TYR A 85 4.50 7.58 -8.66
CA TYR A 85 4.47 6.15 -8.32
C TYR A 85 5.83 5.46 -8.56
N ASP A 86 6.64 5.96 -9.50
CA ASP A 86 8.01 5.48 -9.75
C ASP A 86 8.91 5.67 -8.52
N ARG A 87 8.85 6.86 -7.90
CA ARG A 87 9.63 7.15 -6.70
C ARG A 87 9.22 6.30 -5.50
N VAL A 88 7.91 6.20 -5.24
CA VAL A 88 7.38 5.37 -4.14
C VAL A 88 7.76 3.91 -4.34
N ASN A 89 7.69 3.42 -5.58
CA ASN A 89 8.14 2.09 -5.94
C ASN A 89 9.63 1.89 -5.62
N ALA A 90 10.50 2.83 -6.01
CA ALA A 90 11.93 2.77 -5.74
C ALA A 90 12.24 2.77 -4.24
N PHE A 91 11.54 3.58 -3.44
CA PHE A 91 11.67 3.57 -1.97
C PHE A 91 11.24 2.23 -1.38
N CYS A 92 10.09 1.70 -1.79
CA CYS A 92 9.58 0.41 -1.30
C CYS A 92 10.53 -0.76 -1.64
N ARG A 93 11.09 -0.78 -2.85
CA ARG A 93 12.05 -1.82 -3.25
C ARG A 93 13.36 -1.73 -2.49
N THR A 94 13.84 -0.50 -2.27
CA THR A 94 15.04 -0.30 -1.48
C THR A 94 14.78 -0.70 -0.02
N ALA A 95 13.65 -0.31 0.56
CA ALA A 95 13.25 -0.73 1.90
C ALA A 95 13.19 -2.27 2.02
N PHE A 96 12.62 -2.96 1.03
CA PHE A 96 12.56 -4.42 1.03
C PHE A 96 13.94 -5.09 0.92
N SER A 97 14.92 -4.47 0.25
CA SER A 97 16.28 -5.04 0.17
C SER A 97 17.02 -4.98 1.52
N TYR A 98 16.73 -3.98 2.35
CA TYR A 98 17.22 -3.88 3.73
C TYR A 98 16.35 -4.67 4.73
N HIS A 99 15.06 -4.83 4.43
CA HIS A 99 14.06 -5.46 5.29
C HIS A 99 13.29 -6.57 4.56
N PRO A 100 13.96 -7.67 4.17
CA PRO A 100 13.30 -8.78 3.47
C PRO A 100 12.26 -9.51 4.34
N ASP A 101 12.34 -9.33 5.67
CA ASP A 101 11.36 -9.80 6.65
C ASP A 101 10.07 -8.95 6.70
N LYS A 102 10.06 -7.79 6.03
CA LYS A 102 8.89 -6.91 5.91
C LYS A 102 8.30 -6.98 4.49
N PRO A 103 7.50 -8.02 4.18
CA PRO A 103 6.99 -8.25 2.82
C PRO A 103 5.99 -7.18 2.35
N PHE A 104 5.48 -6.35 3.26
CA PHE A 104 4.61 -5.23 2.93
C PHE A 104 5.25 -4.27 1.91
N TYR A 105 6.55 -3.93 2.05
CA TYR A 105 7.21 -3.01 1.12
C TYR A 105 7.21 -3.57 -0.31
N PHE A 106 7.49 -4.85 -0.48
CA PHE A 106 7.44 -5.49 -1.80
C PHE A 106 6.01 -5.54 -2.36
N ALA A 107 5.02 -5.89 -1.53
CA ALA A 107 3.62 -5.92 -1.94
C ALA A 107 3.12 -4.54 -2.39
N LEU A 108 3.50 -3.47 -1.67
CA LEU A 108 3.16 -2.10 -2.03
C LEU A 108 3.86 -1.67 -3.33
N ALA A 109 5.15 -1.98 -3.48
CA ALA A 109 5.88 -1.73 -4.72
C ALA A 109 5.16 -2.37 -5.92
N LEU A 110 4.80 -3.66 -5.83
CA LEU A 110 4.07 -4.35 -6.90
C LEU A 110 2.71 -3.72 -7.19
N TYR A 111 2.00 -3.25 -6.16
CA TYR A 111 0.70 -2.64 -6.34
C TYR A 111 0.78 -1.36 -7.19
N ASP A 112 1.80 -0.56 -6.93
CA ASP A 112 2.05 0.71 -7.61
C ASP A 112 2.66 0.50 -9.02
N ILE A 113 3.28 -0.65 -9.32
CA ILE A 113 3.71 -1.03 -10.68
C ILE A 113 2.55 -1.04 -11.68
N GLY A 114 1.32 -1.31 -11.22
CA GLY A 114 0.13 -1.27 -12.09
C GLY A 114 -0.09 0.07 -12.80
N TRP A 115 0.65 1.12 -12.42
CA TRP A 115 0.63 2.47 -12.98
C TRP A 115 1.87 2.83 -13.81
N ASN A 116 2.89 1.96 -13.90
CA ASN A 116 4.16 2.23 -14.58
C ASN A 116 4.47 1.17 -15.65
N ASP A 117 5.28 1.51 -16.66
CA ASP A 117 5.71 0.61 -17.76
C ASP A 117 6.78 -0.42 -17.32
N PHE A 118 6.65 -0.95 -16.11
CA PHE A 118 7.65 -1.86 -15.53
C PHE A 118 7.52 -3.29 -16.09
N GLU A 119 8.64 -3.86 -16.54
CA GLU A 119 8.71 -5.26 -16.96
C GLU A 119 8.82 -6.20 -15.75
N MET A 120 7.84 -7.09 -15.58
CA MET A 120 7.94 -8.18 -14.62
C MET A 120 8.84 -9.29 -15.15
N ASP A 121 10.01 -9.45 -14.56
CA ASP A 121 10.88 -10.59 -14.83
C ASP A 121 10.50 -11.82 -13.97
N GLU A 122 11.12 -12.97 -14.29
CA GLU A 122 10.89 -14.23 -13.57
C GLU A 122 11.28 -14.15 -12.10
N GLU A 123 12.30 -13.37 -11.75
CA GLU A 123 12.78 -13.22 -10.37
C GLU A 123 11.74 -12.49 -9.50
N VAL A 124 11.17 -11.39 -9.99
CA VAL A 124 10.10 -10.66 -9.32
C VAL A 124 8.88 -11.56 -9.12
N ILE A 125 8.53 -12.37 -10.14
CA ILE A 125 7.43 -13.35 -10.04
C ILE A 125 7.74 -14.41 -8.97
N GLU A 126 8.97 -14.93 -8.92
CA GLU A 126 9.38 -15.91 -7.91
C GLU A 126 9.29 -15.33 -6.49
N VAL A 127 9.80 -14.11 -6.29
CA VAL A 127 9.69 -13.40 -5.00
C VAL A 127 8.22 -13.23 -4.62
N ALA A 128 7.38 -12.77 -5.54
CA ALA A 128 5.95 -12.59 -5.30
C ALA A 128 5.27 -13.89 -4.86
N ASN A 129 5.52 -15.00 -5.57
CA ASN A 129 4.94 -16.30 -5.23
C ASN A 129 5.36 -16.79 -3.84
N ARG A 130 6.65 -16.63 -3.47
CA ARG A 130 7.12 -16.96 -2.11
C ARG A 130 6.39 -16.12 -1.04
N LEU A 131 6.19 -14.83 -1.30
CA LEU A 131 5.49 -13.95 -0.36
C LEU A 131 4.00 -14.28 -0.23
N ILE A 132 3.34 -14.67 -1.32
CA ILE A 132 1.95 -15.13 -1.30
C ILE A 132 1.78 -16.33 -0.34
N GLU A 133 2.78 -17.20 -0.24
CA GLU A 133 2.71 -18.37 0.64
C GLU A 133 3.07 -18.07 2.09
N ALA A 134 4.02 -17.17 2.34
CA ALA A 134 4.63 -16.98 3.65
C ALA A 134 4.15 -15.74 4.44
N ALA A 135 3.58 -14.74 3.76
CA ALA A 135 3.17 -13.49 4.41
C ALA A 135 1.83 -13.61 5.15
N THR A 136 1.45 -12.56 5.87
CA THR A 136 0.11 -12.47 6.48
C THR A 136 -0.99 -12.53 5.41
N PRO A 137 -2.22 -12.94 5.76
CA PRO A 137 -3.35 -12.99 4.83
C PRO A 137 -3.51 -11.71 3.99
N GLU A 138 -3.42 -10.54 4.61
CA GLU A 138 -3.59 -9.25 3.96
C GLU A 138 -2.44 -8.95 2.98
N ILE A 139 -1.20 -9.16 3.39
CA ILE A 139 -0.04 -8.92 2.51
C ILE A 139 -0.06 -9.91 1.35
N SER A 140 -0.35 -11.19 1.62
CA SER A 140 -0.50 -12.23 0.60
C SER A 140 -1.58 -11.86 -0.42
N ALA A 141 -2.77 -11.45 0.04
CA ALA A 141 -3.85 -11.02 -0.84
C ALA A 141 -3.52 -9.73 -1.61
N LEU A 142 -2.80 -8.78 -0.99
CA LEU A 142 -2.33 -7.57 -1.67
C LEU A 142 -1.32 -7.91 -2.77
N THR A 143 -0.38 -8.83 -2.49
CA THR A 143 0.55 -9.34 -3.50
C THR A 143 -0.22 -10.01 -4.65
N CYS A 144 -1.18 -10.89 -4.37
CA CYS A 144 -2.04 -11.48 -5.40
C CYS A 144 -2.78 -10.41 -6.23
N LEU A 145 -3.43 -9.44 -5.58
CA LEU A 145 -4.14 -8.34 -6.25
C LEU A 145 -3.20 -7.49 -7.13
N SER A 146 -1.95 -7.33 -6.71
CA SER A 146 -0.93 -6.62 -7.48
C SER A 146 -0.52 -7.44 -8.71
N MET A 147 -0.23 -8.74 -8.51
CA MET A 147 0.11 -9.66 -9.60
C MET A 147 -1.00 -9.77 -10.64
N SER A 148 -2.28 -9.71 -10.24
CA SER A 148 -3.39 -9.77 -11.20
C SER A 148 -3.44 -8.56 -12.13
N LYS A 149 -3.01 -7.37 -11.66
CA LYS A 149 -2.95 -6.15 -12.47
C LYS A 149 -1.84 -6.21 -13.52
N VAL A 150 -0.70 -6.77 -13.14
CA VAL A 150 0.49 -6.81 -14.00
C VAL A 150 0.48 -8.02 -14.94
N LEU A 151 0.17 -9.22 -14.43
CA LEU A 151 0.06 -10.44 -15.23
C LEU A 151 -1.38 -10.65 -15.72
N ARG A 152 -1.84 -9.80 -16.64
CA ARG A 152 -3.23 -9.81 -17.14
C ARG A 152 -3.71 -11.17 -17.67
N HIS A 153 -2.82 -11.99 -18.22
CA HIS A 153 -3.16 -13.34 -18.70
C HIS A 153 -3.47 -14.34 -17.56
N LYS A 154 -3.06 -14.03 -16.32
CA LYS A 154 -3.36 -14.76 -15.08
C LYS A 154 -4.24 -13.96 -14.11
N GLU A 155 -4.84 -12.85 -14.56
CA GLU A 155 -5.63 -11.95 -13.71
C GLU A 155 -6.63 -12.72 -12.84
N ARG A 156 -7.43 -13.60 -13.46
CA ARG A 156 -8.43 -14.41 -12.76
C ARG A 156 -7.83 -15.33 -11.68
N GLU A 157 -6.70 -15.97 -11.98
CA GLU A 157 -6.05 -16.92 -11.07
C GLU A 157 -5.59 -16.19 -9.81
N TYR A 158 -4.88 -15.07 -9.97
CA TYR A 158 -4.41 -14.30 -8.84
C TYR A 158 -5.54 -13.63 -8.06
N LEU A 159 -6.59 -13.13 -8.71
CA LEU A 159 -7.74 -12.58 -7.99
C LEU A 159 -8.45 -13.67 -7.17
N GLN A 160 -8.59 -14.89 -7.71
CA GLN A 160 -9.16 -16.01 -6.97
C GLN A 160 -8.28 -16.39 -5.76
N MET A 161 -6.97 -16.45 -5.94
CA MET A 161 -6.02 -16.66 -4.84
C MET A 161 -6.12 -15.55 -3.79
N ALA A 162 -6.26 -14.28 -4.18
CA ALA A 162 -6.41 -13.18 -3.23
C ALA A 162 -7.65 -13.35 -2.33
N ILE A 163 -8.77 -13.81 -2.89
CA ILE A 163 -9.99 -14.14 -2.14
C ILE A 163 -9.78 -15.32 -1.20
N GLU A 164 -9.02 -16.33 -1.62
CA GLU A 164 -8.72 -17.49 -0.77
C GLU A 164 -7.78 -17.14 0.39
N ARG A 165 -6.80 -16.27 0.13
CA ARG A 165 -5.80 -15.84 1.13
C ARG A 165 -6.39 -14.86 2.14
N CYS A 166 -7.21 -13.92 1.70
CA CYS A 166 -7.88 -12.96 2.57
C CYS A 166 -9.39 -12.89 2.23
N PRO A 167 -10.19 -13.85 2.72
CA PRO A 167 -11.60 -13.92 2.38
C PRO A 167 -12.43 -12.70 2.75
N TRP A 168 -11.97 -11.88 3.69
CA TRP A 168 -12.62 -10.63 4.12
C TRP A 168 -12.25 -9.40 3.30
N ALA A 169 -11.24 -9.50 2.41
CA ALA A 169 -10.94 -8.47 1.43
C ALA A 169 -11.98 -8.46 0.31
N VAL A 170 -12.60 -7.31 0.08
CA VAL A 170 -13.68 -7.19 -0.90
C VAL A 170 -13.20 -6.73 -2.27
N GLN A 171 -12.06 -6.02 -2.33
CA GLN A 171 -11.53 -5.50 -3.59
C GLN A 171 -11.25 -6.60 -4.62
N PRO A 172 -10.62 -7.74 -4.29
CA PRO A 172 -10.41 -8.80 -5.27
C PRO A 172 -11.72 -9.39 -5.81
N THR A 173 -12.75 -9.46 -4.97
CA THR A 173 -14.09 -9.92 -5.35
C THR A 173 -14.73 -8.97 -6.36
N PHE A 174 -14.66 -7.65 -6.11
CA PHE A 174 -15.15 -6.66 -7.07
C PHE A 174 -14.36 -6.68 -8.38
N SER A 175 -13.03 -6.79 -8.33
CA SER A 175 -12.20 -6.90 -9.53
C SER A 175 -12.54 -8.13 -10.37
N LEU A 176 -12.84 -9.29 -9.77
CA LEU A 176 -13.37 -10.43 -10.53
C LEU A 176 -14.73 -10.12 -11.17
N GLY A 177 -15.63 -9.45 -10.43
CA GLY A 177 -16.92 -9.03 -10.95
C GLY A 177 -16.78 -8.13 -12.20
N GLU A 178 -15.87 -7.16 -12.14
CA GLU A 178 -15.57 -6.25 -13.25
C GLU A 178 -14.95 -6.99 -14.44
N HIS A 179 -14.00 -7.90 -14.18
CA HIS A 179 -13.41 -8.76 -15.20
C HIS A 179 -14.49 -9.56 -15.93
N TYR A 180 -15.37 -10.25 -15.20
CA TYR A 180 -16.47 -11.03 -15.79
C TYR A 180 -17.54 -10.17 -16.47
N SER A 181 -17.72 -8.90 -16.12
CA SER A 181 -18.75 -8.04 -16.72
C SER A 181 -18.64 -7.95 -18.25
N ARG A 182 -17.43 -8.14 -18.79
CA ARG A 182 -17.11 -8.06 -20.22
C ARG A 182 -17.58 -9.28 -21.02
N PHE A 183 -17.78 -10.44 -20.38
CA PHE A 183 -18.03 -11.70 -21.10
C PHE A 183 -18.93 -12.72 -20.39
N ASN A 184 -19.26 -12.54 -19.11
CA ASN A 184 -20.20 -13.36 -18.35
C ASN A 184 -20.93 -12.54 -17.28
N GLN A 185 -22.06 -11.93 -17.66
CA GLN A 185 -22.86 -11.08 -16.77
C GLN A 185 -23.40 -11.80 -15.53
N ARG A 186 -23.70 -13.10 -15.63
CA ARG A 186 -24.18 -13.90 -14.48
C ARG A 186 -23.09 -14.02 -13.42
N LEU A 187 -21.87 -14.37 -13.82
CA LEU A 187 -20.73 -14.44 -12.89
C LEU A 187 -20.39 -13.06 -12.35
N ALA A 188 -20.41 -12.02 -13.20
CA ALA A 188 -20.19 -10.65 -12.76
C ALA A 188 -21.12 -10.27 -11.61
N LYS A 189 -22.43 -10.54 -11.76
CA LYS A 189 -23.43 -10.28 -10.71
C LYS A 189 -23.14 -11.06 -9.43
N ILE A 190 -22.80 -12.35 -9.51
CA ILE A 190 -22.48 -13.20 -8.35
C ILE A 190 -21.32 -12.62 -7.53
N TYR A 191 -20.24 -12.20 -8.20
CA TYR A 191 -19.10 -11.60 -7.52
C TYR A 191 -19.44 -10.23 -6.92
N MET A 192 -20.17 -9.38 -7.65
CA MET A 192 -20.62 -8.09 -7.11
C MET A 192 -21.50 -8.25 -5.86
N GLU A 193 -22.45 -9.20 -5.89
CA GLU A 193 -23.29 -9.53 -4.73
C GLU A 193 -22.48 -10.03 -3.54
N LYS A 194 -21.48 -10.90 -3.79
CA LYS A 194 -20.58 -11.39 -2.74
C LYS A 194 -19.80 -10.26 -2.06
N GLY A 195 -19.23 -9.35 -2.85
CA GLY A 195 -18.48 -8.20 -2.31
C GLY A 195 -19.35 -7.24 -1.50
N VAL A 196 -20.57 -6.96 -1.97
CA VAL A 196 -21.53 -6.10 -1.25
C VAL A 196 -22.02 -6.76 0.04
N ALA A 197 -22.29 -8.07 0.04
CA ALA A 197 -22.69 -8.79 1.25
C ALA A 197 -21.61 -8.73 2.32
N GLN A 198 -20.34 -8.77 1.92
CA GLN A 198 -19.21 -8.71 2.83
C GLN A 198 -18.98 -7.31 3.42
N LEU A 199 -19.14 -6.26 2.60
CA LEU A 199 -19.14 -4.88 3.10
C LEU A 199 -20.31 -4.59 4.05
N ALA A 200 -21.46 -5.24 3.88
CA ALA A 200 -22.56 -5.05 4.82
C ALA A 200 -22.23 -5.50 6.25
N LEU A 201 -21.18 -6.31 6.44
CA LEU A 201 -20.67 -6.68 7.77
C LEU A 201 -19.81 -5.58 8.41
N THR A 202 -19.35 -4.59 7.64
CA THR A 202 -18.46 -3.52 8.11
C THR A 202 -19.15 -2.16 8.29
N PHE A 203 -20.42 -2.03 7.89
CA PHE A 203 -21.26 -0.86 8.15
C PHE A 203 -22.34 -1.21 9.17
N ASP A 204 -22.60 -0.30 10.11
CA ASP A 204 -23.82 -0.38 10.92
C ASP A 204 -25.07 0.04 10.13
N ASP A 205 -26.26 -0.17 10.72
CA ASP A 205 -27.54 0.17 10.09
C ASP A 205 -27.69 1.68 9.78
N SER A 206 -26.89 2.54 10.41
CA SER A 206 -26.80 3.98 10.10
C SER A 206 -25.86 4.32 8.94
N GLY A 207 -25.08 3.36 8.46
CA GLY A 207 -24.03 3.60 7.46
C GLY A 207 -22.82 4.34 8.03
N GLU A 208 -22.70 4.43 9.36
CA GLU A 208 -21.50 4.93 10.01
C GLU A 208 -20.46 3.80 10.08
N LYS A 209 -19.27 4.11 9.58
CA LYS A 209 -18.10 3.26 9.79
C LYS A 209 -17.65 3.38 11.25
N SER A 210 -17.09 2.32 11.81
CA SER A 210 -16.17 2.47 12.95
C SER A 210 -15.09 3.49 12.56
N LYS A 211 -15.07 4.64 13.25
CA LYS A 211 -14.36 5.87 12.89
C LYS A 211 -13.00 5.63 12.20
N PRO A 212 -12.72 6.21 11.02
CA PRO A 212 -11.38 6.18 10.45
C PRO A 212 -10.42 6.92 11.38
N VAL A 213 -9.20 6.39 11.54
CA VAL A 213 -8.11 7.14 12.16
C VAL A 213 -7.80 8.31 11.23
N ILE A 214 -8.06 9.53 11.70
CA ILE A 214 -7.77 10.75 10.93
C ILE A 214 -6.30 11.09 11.15
N GLY A 215 -5.45 10.81 10.15
CA GLY A 215 -4.04 11.20 10.12
C GLY A 215 -3.07 10.05 9.87
N PHE A 216 -1.78 10.37 9.79
CA PHE A 216 -0.71 9.38 9.62
C PHE A 216 -0.30 8.81 10.97
N ASN A 217 -0.44 7.50 11.14
CA ASN A 217 0.07 6.79 12.31
C ASN A 217 1.20 5.84 11.87
N PRO A 218 2.48 6.19 12.13
CA PRO A 218 3.63 5.36 11.75
C PRO A 218 3.58 3.93 12.30
N HIS A 219 2.82 3.67 13.37
CA HIS A 219 2.70 2.35 13.95
C HIS A 219 1.63 1.47 13.31
N THR A 220 0.68 2.05 12.56
CA THR A 220 -0.42 1.29 11.95
C THR A 220 -0.56 1.51 10.45
N TRP A 221 0.18 2.45 9.87
CA TRP A 221 0.01 2.86 8.48
C TRP A 221 0.07 1.70 7.48
N GLN A 222 0.97 0.73 7.65
CA GLN A 222 1.06 -0.43 6.75
C GLN A 222 -0.26 -1.21 6.71
N ARG A 223 -0.83 -1.48 7.89
CA ARG A 223 -2.14 -2.14 8.01
C ARG A 223 -3.24 -1.26 7.45
N ASP A 224 -3.23 0.04 7.76
CA ASP A 224 -4.26 0.96 7.32
C ASP A 224 -4.25 1.08 5.78
N VAL A 225 -3.07 1.11 5.15
CA VAL A 225 -2.88 1.05 3.69
C VAL A 225 -3.33 -0.30 3.12
N CYS A 226 -2.93 -1.43 3.72
CA CYS A 226 -3.43 -2.74 3.30
C CYS A 226 -4.96 -2.80 3.32
N ASN A 227 -5.59 -2.27 4.37
CA ASN A 227 -7.05 -2.24 4.49
C ASN A 227 -7.70 -1.37 3.42
N GLU A 228 -7.12 -0.21 3.12
CA GLU A 228 -7.58 0.67 2.05
C GLU A 228 -7.51 -0.05 0.69
N LEU A 229 -6.33 -0.59 0.34
CA LEU A 229 -6.08 -1.20 -0.97
C LEU A 229 -6.86 -2.51 -1.19
N LEU A 230 -7.15 -3.25 -0.11
CA LEU A 230 -7.98 -4.45 -0.14
C LEU A 230 -9.49 -4.16 -0.04
N GLY A 231 -9.87 -2.89 0.04
CA GLY A 231 -11.27 -2.44 0.11
C GLY A 231 -11.96 -2.73 1.44
N MET A 232 -11.21 -3.15 2.46
CA MET A 232 -11.74 -3.42 3.81
C MET A 232 -12.16 -2.11 4.49
N ASP A 233 -11.51 -1.01 4.11
CA ASP A 233 -11.83 0.34 4.53
C ASP A 233 -12.61 1.16 3.48
N MET A 234 -13.46 0.52 2.67
CA MET A 234 -14.26 1.20 1.65
C MET A 234 -15.22 2.27 2.23
N SER A 235 -15.37 3.40 1.53
CA SER A 235 -16.31 4.46 1.94
C SER A 235 -17.77 4.08 1.70
N TRP A 236 -18.70 4.68 2.46
CA TRP A 236 -20.14 4.50 2.25
C TRP A 236 -20.60 4.90 0.83
N THR A 237 -19.99 5.92 0.25
CA THR A 237 -20.25 6.37 -1.12
C THR A 237 -19.87 5.29 -2.12
N GLU A 238 -18.70 4.69 -1.96
CA GLU A 238 -18.21 3.63 -2.84
C GLU A 238 -19.05 2.34 -2.67
N TYR A 239 -19.42 2.00 -1.43
CA TYR A 239 -20.39 0.92 -1.16
C TYR A 239 -21.72 1.14 -1.89
N LYS A 240 -22.29 2.35 -1.84
CA LYS A 240 -23.54 2.68 -2.53
C LYS A 240 -23.41 2.57 -4.05
N LYS A 241 -22.24 2.84 -4.62
CA LYS A 241 -21.98 2.65 -6.06
C LYS A 241 -22.08 1.16 -6.42
N TYR A 242 -21.38 0.28 -5.70
CA TYR A 242 -21.47 -1.17 -5.94
C TYR A 242 -22.88 -1.73 -5.73
N LYS A 243 -23.60 -1.27 -4.70
CA LYS A 243 -25.00 -1.67 -4.45
C LYS A 243 -25.95 -1.32 -5.59
N ARG A 244 -25.68 -0.24 -6.35
CA ARG A 244 -26.47 0.12 -7.54
C ARG A 244 -26.17 -0.77 -8.74
N MET A 245 -24.95 -1.30 -8.86
CA MET A 245 -24.54 -2.15 -9.99
C MET A 245 -25.17 -3.55 -9.97
N ILE A 246 -25.74 -3.97 -8.84
CA ILE A 246 -26.42 -5.28 -8.68
C ILE A 246 -27.90 -5.22 -9.16
N LYS A 247 -28.49 -4.02 -9.23
CA LYS A 247 -29.88 -3.81 -9.64
C LYS A 247 -30.05 -3.88 -11.14
#